data_AF-A0A0K9XYU8-F1
#
_entry.id   AF-A0A0K9XYU8-F1
#
_cell.length_a   1.000
_cell.length_b   1.000
_cell.length_c   1.000
_cell.angle_alpha   90.00
_cell.angle_beta   90.00
_cell.angle_gamma   90.00
#
_symmetry.space_group_name_H-M   'P 1'
#
loop_
_entity.id
_entity.type
_entity.pdbx_description
1 polymer ?
#
loop_
_entity_poly.entity_id
_entity_poly.type
_entity_poly.pdbx_seq_one_letter_code
_entity_poly.pdbx_strand_id
1 'polypeptide(L)'
;MKTFEKIFITLALLSTLLAKSQQIDWNRINSQTVIDMINLQNADHSLSTSSVSQVVQMGDFNNADLQINSKTNIIVQQFGDQNSIYFNNAFSSKEAKTAITTQGNNNIVDITGSNSISEGLHLNVQGENMKVFMRNY
;
A
#
# COMPACT_ATOMS: atom_id res chain seq x y z
N MET A 1 7.59 -30.38 44.11
CA MET A 1 6.80 -30.29 42.87
C MET A 1 6.97 -28.95 42.16
N LYS A 2 6.68 -27.81 42.81
CA LYS A 2 6.67 -26.47 42.17
C LYS A 2 8.01 -25.99 41.56
N THR A 3 9.16 -26.43 42.10
CA THR A 3 10.48 -26.02 41.57
C THR A 3 10.83 -26.74 40.27
N PHE A 4 10.44 -28.02 40.15
CA PHE A 4 10.69 -28.81 38.94
C PHE A 4 9.84 -28.33 37.76
N GLU A 5 8.59 -27.95 37.99
CA GLU A 5 7.73 -27.33 36.96
C GLU A 5 8.33 -26.02 36.43
N LYS A 6 8.84 -25.16 37.31
CA LYS A 6 9.50 -23.90 36.91
C LYS A 6 10.74 -24.14 36.07
N ILE A 7 11.57 -25.12 36.43
CA ILE A 7 12.76 -25.48 35.65
C ILE A 7 12.34 -25.98 34.25
N PHE A 8 11.31 -26.82 34.19
CA PHE A 8 10.83 -27.37 32.92
C PHE A 8 10.27 -26.29 31.98
N ILE A 9 9.47 -25.36 32.52
CA ILE A 9 8.93 -24.22 31.76
C ILE A 9 10.06 -23.31 31.25
N THR A 10 11.07 -23.04 32.10
CA THR A 10 12.20 -22.19 31.72
C THR A 10 13.03 -22.84 30.60
N LEU A 11 13.22 -24.16 30.65
CA LEU A 11 13.95 -24.89 29.62
C LEU A 11 13.19 -24.95 28.29
N ALA A 12 11.85 -25.06 28.35
CA ALA A 12 10.99 -25.01 27.18
C ALA A 12 10.95 -23.62 26.52
N LEU A 13 11.04 -22.54 27.31
CA LEU A 13 11.18 -21.17 26.78
C LEU A 13 12.57 -20.91 26.17
N LEU A 14 13.62 -21.54 26.69
CA LEU A 14 14.97 -21.38 26.17
C LEU A 14 15.16 -22.09 24.82
N SER A 15 14.43 -23.17 24.55
CA SER A 15 14.52 -23.91 23.30
C SER A 15 13.88 -23.18 22.10
N THR A 16 12.89 -22.32 22.33
CA THR A 16 12.30 -21.49 21.26
C THR A 16 13.23 -20.35 20.83
N LEU A 17 14.12 -19.89 21.72
CA LEU A 17 15.18 -18.91 21.40
C LEU A 17 16.32 -19.51 20.55
N LEU A 18 16.40 -20.85 20.48
CA LEU A 18 17.36 -21.58 19.64
C LEU A 18 16.78 -21.96 18.26
N ALA A 19 15.57 -21.49 17.93
CA ALA A 19 15.00 -21.66 16.59
C ALA A 19 15.94 -21.02 15.55
N LYS A 20 16.36 -21.82 14.57
CA LYS A 20 17.30 -21.38 13.54
C LYS A 20 16.72 -20.21 12.76
N SER A 21 17.50 -19.14 12.63
CA SER A 21 17.34 -18.13 11.59
C SER A 21 17.13 -18.84 10.24
N GLN A 22 16.19 -18.35 9.43
CA GLN A 22 16.10 -18.81 8.05
C GLN A 22 17.45 -18.57 7.37
N GLN A 23 18.01 -19.61 6.75
CA GLN A 23 19.25 -19.46 5.99
C GLN A 23 18.88 -18.78 4.67
N ILE A 24 19.13 -17.48 4.60
CA ILE A 24 19.00 -16.73 3.35
C ILE A 24 20.15 -17.17 2.44
N ASP A 25 19.82 -17.86 1.35
CA ASP A 25 20.79 -18.17 0.31
C ASP A 25 21.02 -16.92 -0.54
N TRP A 26 21.97 -16.09 -0.08
CA TRP A 26 22.33 -14.83 -0.73
C TRP A 26 22.76 -15.01 -2.19
N ASN A 27 23.25 -16.19 -2.58
CA ASN A 27 23.62 -16.46 -3.97
C ASN A 27 22.41 -16.55 -4.92
N ARG A 28 21.22 -16.77 -4.37
CA ARG A 28 19.95 -16.81 -5.11
C ARG A 28 19.27 -15.45 -5.19
N ILE A 29 19.78 -14.43 -4.49
CA ILE A 29 19.27 -13.05 -4.55
C ILE A 29 20.10 -12.28 -5.57
N ASN A 30 19.53 -12.09 -6.77
CA ASN A 30 20.10 -11.22 -7.79
C ASN A 30 18.98 -10.54 -8.58
N SER A 31 19.34 -9.62 -9.47
CA SER A 31 18.36 -8.87 -10.26
C SER A 31 17.44 -9.78 -11.08
N GLN A 32 17.96 -10.88 -11.62
CA GLN A 32 17.17 -11.81 -12.42
C GLN A 32 16.11 -12.52 -11.58
N THR A 33 16.48 -13.05 -10.40
CA THR A 33 15.53 -13.77 -9.54
C THR A 33 14.47 -12.84 -8.93
N VAL A 34 14.82 -11.58 -8.67
CA VAL A 34 13.86 -10.54 -8.27
C VAL A 34 12.89 -10.22 -9.42
N ILE A 35 13.39 -10.05 -10.65
CA ILE A 35 12.55 -9.79 -11.83
C ILE A 35 11.62 -10.98 -12.11
N ASP A 36 12.13 -12.21 -12.01
CA ASP A 36 11.34 -13.42 -12.24
C ASP A 36 10.19 -13.54 -11.22
N MET A 37 10.43 -13.17 -9.95
CA MET A 37 9.39 -13.13 -8.92
C MET A 37 8.32 -12.06 -9.23
N ILE A 38 8.74 -10.87 -9.67
CA ILE A 38 7.82 -9.80 -10.10
C ILE A 38 6.98 -10.26 -11.31
N ASN A 39 7.62 -10.92 -12.28
CA ASN A 39 6.93 -11.43 -13.46
C ASN A 39 5.94 -12.54 -13.13
N LEU A 40 6.28 -13.42 -12.19
CA LEU A 40 5.38 -14.46 -11.70
C LEU A 40 4.15 -13.86 -11.01
N GLN A 41 4.34 -12.81 -10.20
CA GLN A 41 3.24 -12.05 -9.59
C GLN A 41 2.37 -11.32 -10.64
N ASN A 42 2.99 -10.87 -11.74
CA ASN A 42 2.29 -10.18 -12.82
C ASN A 42 1.62 -11.13 -13.83
N ALA A 43 1.98 -12.41 -13.88
CA ALA A 43 1.40 -13.38 -14.81
C ALA A 43 -0.09 -13.64 -14.53
N ASP A 44 -0.54 -13.51 -13.28
CA ASP A 44 -1.97 -13.59 -12.92
C ASP A 44 -2.77 -12.34 -13.36
N HIS A 45 -2.11 -11.25 -13.73
CA HIS A 45 -2.76 -10.01 -14.15
C HIS A 45 -3.26 -10.05 -15.61
N SER A 46 -2.84 -11.02 -16.43
CA SER A 46 -3.27 -11.13 -17.84
C SER A 46 -4.70 -11.66 -18.01
N LEU A 47 -5.37 -12.09 -16.93
CA LEU A 47 -6.73 -12.63 -16.94
C LEU A 47 -7.81 -11.66 -16.43
N SER A 48 -7.43 -10.45 -15.96
CA SER A 48 -8.39 -9.45 -15.49
C SER A 48 -8.62 -8.37 -16.55
N THR A 49 -9.82 -8.36 -17.13
CA THR A 49 -10.35 -7.40 -18.12
C THR A 49 -10.51 -5.95 -17.60
N SER A 50 -9.76 -5.57 -16.57
CA SER A 50 -9.69 -4.21 -16.05
C SER A 50 -8.30 -3.98 -15.49
N SER A 51 -7.46 -3.29 -16.26
CA SER A 51 -6.15 -2.83 -15.78
C SER A 51 -6.37 -1.87 -14.61
N VAL A 52 -6.02 -2.30 -13.40
CA VAL A 52 -5.98 -1.45 -12.21
C VAL A 52 -4.56 -0.95 -12.07
N SER A 53 -4.38 0.38 -12.06
CA SER A 53 -3.11 0.98 -11.69
C SER A 53 -3.01 1.04 -10.17
N GLN A 54 -1.83 0.83 -9.63
CA GLN A 54 -1.61 0.90 -8.19
C GLN A 54 -0.37 1.72 -7.86
N VAL A 55 -0.49 2.61 -6.89
CA VAL A 55 0.61 3.40 -6.33
C VAL A 55 0.67 3.09 -4.85
N VAL A 56 1.80 2.55 -4.39
CA VAL A 56 2.06 2.28 -2.96
C VAL A 56 3.37 2.94 -2.59
N GLN A 57 3.34 3.79 -1.56
CA GLN A 57 4.53 4.38 -0.98
C GLN A 57 4.53 4.16 0.53
N MET A 58 5.68 3.76 1.07
CA MET A 58 5.91 3.51 2.49
C MET A 58 7.03 4.42 2.98
N GLY A 59 6.87 5.00 4.16
CA GLY A 59 7.80 5.95 4.76
C GLY A 59 7.23 7.36 4.83
N ASP A 60 8.05 8.27 5.32
CA ASP A 60 7.66 9.65 5.61
C ASP A 60 8.06 10.60 4.47
N PHE A 61 7.40 11.75 4.39
CA PHE A 61 7.69 12.80 3.39
C PHE A 61 7.55 12.36 1.92
N ASN A 62 6.75 11.34 1.64
CA ASN A 62 6.45 10.91 0.29
C ASN A 62 5.54 11.92 -0.41
N ASN A 63 5.72 12.02 -1.72
CA ASN A 63 4.86 12.80 -2.61
C ASN A 63 4.38 11.93 -3.76
N ALA A 64 3.09 11.99 -4.06
CA ALA A 64 2.46 11.39 -5.22
C ALA A 64 1.65 12.45 -5.97
N ASP A 65 2.00 12.71 -7.23
CA ASP A 65 1.21 13.53 -8.15
C ASP A 65 0.67 12.61 -9.26
N LEU A 66 -0.66 12.53 -9.36
CA LEU A 66 -1.37 11.57 -10.18
C LEU A 66 -2.33 12.29 -11.11
N GLN A 67 -2.05 12.22 -12.41
CA GLN A 67 -2.94 12.68 -13.47
C GLN A 67 -3.45 11.46 -14.24
N ILE A 68 -4.74 11.18 -14.13
CA ILE A 68 -5.34 9.98 -14.73
C ILE A 68 -6.39 10.33 -15.78
N ASN A 69 -6.67 9.38 -16.69
CA ASN A 69 -7.70 9.52 -17.71
C ASN A 69 -9.00 8.77 -17.35
N SER A 70 -10.07 8.96 -18.14
CA SER A 70 -11.39 8.34 -17.90
C SER A 70 -11.46 6.81 -17.99
N LYS A 71 -10.35 6.13 -18.29
CA LYS A 71 -10.29 4.66 -18.41
C LYS A 71 -9.42 4.01 -17.34
N THR A 72 -8.85 4.79 -16.42
CA THR A 72 -7.92 4.28 -15.41
C THR A 72 -8.64 4.09 -14.08
N ASN A 73 -8.83 2.84 -13.68
CA ASN A 73 -9.10 2.51 -12.28
C ASN A 73 -7.79 2.55 -11.51
N ILE A 74 -7.77 3.18 -10.35
CA ILE A 74 -6.53 3.35 -9.58
C ILE A 74 -6.72 3.20 -8.08
N ILE A 75 -5.72 2.57 -7.46
CA ILE A 75 -5.60 2.46 -6.01
C ILE A 75 -4.32 3.18 -5.58
N VAL A 76 -4.44 4.11 -4.65
CA VAL A 76 -3.33 4.89 -4.10
C VAL A 76 -3.24 4.61 -2.60
N GLN A 77 -2.06 4.22 -2.14
CA GLN A 77 -1.80 3.91 -0.74
C GLN A 77 -0.52 4.60 -0.28
N GLN A 78 -0.60 5.41 0.77
CA GLN A 78 0.55 6.01 1.43
C GLN A 78 0.55 5.68 2.91
N PHE A 79 1.65 5.13 3.41
CA PHE A 79 1.84 4.76 4.81
C PHE A 79 3.07 5.48 5.38
N GLY A 80 2.88 6.27 6.44
CA GLY A 80 3.90 7.09 7.08
C GLY A 80 3.43 8.53 7.28
N ASP A 81 4.29 9.34 7.87
CA ASP A 81 3.97 10.70 8.31
C ASP A 81 4.38 11.76 7.27
N GLN A 82 3.67 12.89 7.27
CA GLN A 82 3.97 14.05 6.41
C GLN A 82 3.98 13.74 4.91
N ASN A 83 3.20 12.74 4.50
CA ASN A 83 3.02 12.34 3.11
C ASN A 83 2.01 13.25 2.39
N SER A 84 2.12 13.32 1.07
CA SER A 84 1.25 14.14 0.22
C SER A 84 0.76 13.38 -1.02
N ILE A 85 -0.54 13.46 -1.28
CA ILE A 85 -1.21 12.95 -2.47
C ILE A 85 -1.89 14.12 -3.18
N TYR A 86 -1.51 14.36 -4.43
CA TYR A 86 -2.20 15.24 -5.37
C TYR A 86 -2.81 14.39 -6.47
N PHE A 87 -4.12 14.33 -6.52
CA PHE A 87 -4.86 13.49 -7.44
C PHE A 87 -5.75 14.35 -8.34
N ASN A 88 -5.57 14.23 -9.65
CA ASN A 88 -6.37 14.92 -10.65
C ASN A 88 -6.95 13.93 -11.66
N ASN A 89 -8.28 13.92 -11.76
CA ASN A 89 -8.99 13.29 -12.85
C ASN A 89 -9.97 14.32 -13.45
N ALA A 90 -9.71 14.83 -14.64
CA ALA A 90 -10.55 15.87 -15.23
C ALA A 90 -11.64 15.32 -16.18
N PHE A 91 -11.77 14.00 -16.30
CA PHE A 91 -12.55 13.39 -17.38
C PHE A 91 -13.90 12.85 -16.90
N SER A 92 -14.97 13.28 -17.59
CA SER A 92 -16.36 12.97 -17.23
C SER A 92 -17.02 11.86 -18.07
N SER A 93 -16.36 11.37 -19.11
CA SER A 93 -16.98 10.51 -20.12
C SER A 93 -17.20 9.05 -19.70
N LYS A 94 -16.54 8.60 -18.62
CA LYS A 94 -16.70 7.27 -18.05
C LYS A 94 -16.37 7.29 -16.56
N GLU A 95 -17.06 6.44 -15.80
CA GLU A 95 -16.81 6.21 -14.38
C GLU A 95 -15.43 5.57 -14.19
N ALA A 96 -14.55 6.23 -13.45
CA ALA A 96 -13.24 5.72 -13.07
C ALA A 96 -13.27 5.40 -11.57
N LYS A 97 -12.98 4.15 -11.21
CA LYS A 97 -12.97 3.73 -9.81
C LYS A 97 -11.66 4.12 -9.15
N THR A 98 -11.74 4.93 -8.11
CA THR A 98 -10.57 5.46 -7.42
C THR A 98 -10.64 5.07 -5.95
N ALA A 99 -9.58 4.48 -5.41
CA ALA A 99 -9.44 4.24 -3.99
C ALA A 99 -8.17 4.91 -3.48
N ILE A 100 -8.28 5.77 -2.48
CA ILE A 100 -7.15 6.44 -1.84
C ILE A 100 -7.15 6.06 -0.36
N THR A 101 -6.05 5.48 0.10
CA THR A 101 -5.81 5.17 1.51
C THR A 101 -4.56 5.90 1.97
N THR A 102 -4.67 6.66 3.05
CA THR A 102 -3.51 7.23 3.73
C THR A 102 -3.54 6.89 5.21
N GLN A 103 -2.39 6.49 5.75
CA GLN A 103 -2.23 6.18 7.16
C GLN A 103 -0.94 6.83 7.70
N GLY A 104 -1.04 7.51 8.83
CA GLY A 104 0.04 8.27 9.46
C GLY A 104 -0.42 9.68 9.81
N ASN A 105 0.44 10.47 10.42
CA ASN A 105 0.11 11.81 10.91
C ASN A 105 0.54 12.90 9.93
N ASN A 106 -0.14 14.03 9.97
CA ASN A 106 0.21 15.23 9.22
C ASN A 106 0.23 15.04 7.69
N ASN A 107 -0.49 14.04 7.16
CA ASN A 107 -0.58 13.82 5.72
C ASN A 107 -1.56 14.80 5.06
N ILE A 108 -1.35 15.00 3.76
CA ILE A 108 -2.17 15.84 2.90
C ILE A 108 -2.72 15.00 1.76
N VAL A 109 -4.03 15.04 1.57
CA VAL A 109 -4.69 14.44 0.40
C VAL A 109 -5.46 15.54 -0.31
N ASP A 110 -5.14 15.78 -1.58
CA ASP A 110 -5.79 16.78 -2.41
C ASP A 110 -6.32 16.12 -3.68
N ILE A 111 -7.64 16.10 -3.82
CA ILE A 111 -8.37 15.44 -4.89
C ILE A 111 -9.10 16.50 -5.69
N THR A 112 -8.82 16.55 -7.00
CA THR A 112 -9.48 17.42 -7.95
C THR A 112 -10.07 16.61 -9.09
N GLY A 113 -11.30 16.95 -9.51
CA GLY A 113 -11.84 16.36 -10.73
C GLY A 113 -13.22 16.78 -11.17
N SER A 114 -13.74 16.11 -12.19
CA SER A 114 -15.14 16.24 -12.62
C SER A 114 -16.11 15.55 -11.66
N ASN A 115 -17.36 16.03 -11.57
CA ASN A 115 -18.40 15.48 -10.68
C ASN A 115 -18.54 13.94 -10.70
N SER A 116 -18.39 13.30 -11.86
CA SER A 116 -18.46 11.84 -12.03
C SER A 116 -17.39 11.05 -11.27
N ILE A 117 -16.34 11.68 -10.77
CA ILE A 117 -15.30 11.01 -9.98
C ILE A 117 -15.76 10.71 -8.57
N SER A 118 -16.70 11.50 -8.03
CA SER A 118 -17.25 11.24 -6.70
C SER A 118 -18.07 9.95 -6.65
N GLU A 119 -18.60 9.50 -7.79
CA GLU A 119 -19.52 8.34 -7.87
C GLU A 119 -18.83 7.00 -7.57
N GLY A 120 -17.51 6.91 -7.80
CA GLY A 120 -16.70 5.71 -7.57
C GLY A 120 -15.46 5.93 -6.70
N LEU A 121 -15.40 7.05 -5.97
CA LEU A 121 -14.26 7.40 -5.12
C LEU A 121 -14.43 6.85 -3.70
N HIS A 122 -13.44 6.08 -3.27
CA HIS A 122 -13.32 5.59 -1.90
C HIS A 122 -12.10 6.25 -1.25
N LEU A 123 -12.31 7.03 -0.19
CA LEU A 123 -11.24 7.68 0.56
C LEU A 123 -11.21 7.14 1.99
N ASN A 124 -10.06 6.58 2.40
CA ASN A 124 -9.78 6.16 3.76
C ASN A 124 -8.58 6.95 4.30
N VAL A 125 -8.75 7.64 5.42
CA VAL A 125 -7.73 8.49 6.04
C VAL A 125 -7.64 8.11 7.52
N GLN A 126 -6.46 7.68 7.96
CA GLN A 126 -6.22 7.27 9.35
C GLN A 126 -4.99 7.96 9.93
N GLY A 127 -5.18 8.72 11.01
CA GLY A 127 -4.10 9.37 11.75
C GLY A 127 -4.52 10.74 12.28
N GLU A 128 -3.57 11.48 12.83
CA GLU A 128 -3.80 12.80 13.43
C GLU A 128 -3.35 13.94 12.52
N ASN A 129 -3.96 15.13 12.67
CA ASN A 129 -3.59 16.37 11.96
C ASN A 129 -3.58 16.26 10.42
N MET A 130 -4.51 15.47 9.88
CA MET A 130 -4.65 15.24 8.44
C MET A 130 -5.34 16.42 7.75
N LYS A 131 -4.92 16.72 6.52
CA LYS A 131 -5.61 17.70 5.65
C LYS A 131 -6.15 16.99 4.42
N VAL A 132 -7.45 17.10 4.19
CA VAL A 132 -8.11 16.56 3.00
C VAL A 132 -8.81 17.69 2.25
N PHE A 133 -8.45 17.87 0.98
CA PHE A 133 -9.12 18.77 0.05
C PHE A 133 -9.78 17.94 -1.05
N MET A 134 -11.06 18.22 -1.33
CA MET A 134 -11.78 17.62 -2.44
C MET A 134 -12.50 18.73 -3.22
N ARG A 135 -12.17 18.85 -4.50
CA ARG A 135 -12.66 19.91 -5.38
C ARG A 135 -13.24 19.28 -6.65
N ASN A 136 -14.53 19.51 -6.85
CA ASN A 136 -15.23 19.08 -8.06
C ASN A 136 -15.58 20.29 -8.92
N TYR A 137 -15.39 20.17 -10.23
CA TYR A 137 -15.70 21.19 -11.23
C TYR A 137 -16.63 20.64 -12.31
#